data_AF-A0A109LXM1-F1
#
_entry.id   AF-A0A109LXM1-F1
#
_cell.length_a   1.000
_cell.length_b   1.000
_cell.length_c   1.000
_cell.angle_alpha   90.00
_cell.angle_beta   90.00
_cell.angle_gamma   90.00
#
_symmetry.space_group_name_H-M   'P 1'
#
loop_
_entity.id
_entity.type
_entity.pdbx_description
1 polymer ?
#
loop_
_entity_poly.entity_id
_entity_poly.type
_entity_poly.pdbx_seq_one_letter_code
_entity_poly.pdbx_strand_id
1 'polypeptide(L)'
;MTRSTILTTRRLRVRHWLSADVDPYDEYCNTDEVMEYLDGPSTKREIRREVAWYQKHQAQHGHTFWVVERKRDRALLGFCGIIRVWERQSPLHGELEIGWRIRADKWRHGYAFEAASAVIDWAEWQLPDEVVYARIHQDNAASHGLARKLGMRRARAMEARRGAEERSLRMFRLRL
;
A
#
# COMPACT_ATOMS: atom_id res chain seq x y z
N MET A 1 -9.68 3.24 21.71
CA MET A 1 -9.70 2.28 20.58
C MET A 1 -8.43 1.44 20.63
N THR A 2 -8.54 0.12 20.60
CA THR A 2 -7.41 -0.81 20.72
C THR A 2 -6.73 -1.04 19.36
N ARG A 3 -5.39 -1.15 19.36
CA ARG A 3 -4.60 -1.50 18.17
C ARG A 3 -4.80 -2.98 17.83
N SER A 4 -5.83 -3.30 17.03
CA SER A 4 -6.04 -4.67 16.55
C SER A 4 -5.03 -5.01 15.44
N THR A 5 -4.46 -6.20 15.50
CA THR A 5 -3.37 -6.68 14.62
C THR A 5 -3.92 -7.60 13.56
N ILE A 6 -3.54 -7.38 12.30
CA ILE A 6 -3.88 -8.24 11.16
C ILE A 6 -2.90 -9.40 11.08
N LEU A 7 -1.60 -9.06 11.06
CA LEU A 7 -0.51 -10.02 11.00
C LEU A 7 0.74 -9.44 11.66
N THR A 8 1.71 -10.32 11.94
CA THR A 8 3.01 -9.89 12.43
C THR A 8 4.14 -10.59 11.73
N THR A 9 5.28 -9.91 11.66
CA THR A 9 6.53 -10.43 11.13
C THR A 9 7.57 -10.44 12.25
N ARG A 10 8.84 -10.69 11.92
CA ARG A 10 9.95 -10.58 12.88
C ARG A 10 10.03 -9.19 13.52
N ARG A 11 9.90 -8.11 12.75
CA ARG A 11 10.09 -6.72 13.23
C ARG A 11 8.82 -5.89 13.24
N LEU A 12 7.78 -6.31 12.53
CA LEU A 12 6.62 -5.47 12.22
C LEU A 12 5.32 -6.05 12.73
N ARG A 13 4.39 -5.16 13.05
CA ARG A 13 2.99 -5.43 13.23
C ARG A 13 2.25 -4.68 12.12
N VAL A 14 1.47 -5.40 11.33
CA VAL A 14 0.54 -4.80 10.37
C VAL A 14 -0.82 -4.75 11.06
N ARG A 15 -1.38 -3.55 11.22
CA ARG A 15 -2.52 -3.31 12.10
C ARG A 15 -3.51 -2.31 11.53
N HIS A 16 -4.71 -2.32 12.12
CA HIS A 16 -5.73 -1.31 11.81
C HIS A 16 -5.24 0.12 12.09
N TRP A 17 -5.80 1.04 11.32
CA TRP A 17 -5.68 2.48 11.53
C TRP A 17 -6.45 2.96 12.75
N LEU A 18 -5.85 3.89 13.48
CA LEU A 18 -6.47 4.66 14.54
C LEU A 18 -6.49 6.14 14.14
N SER A 19 -7.43 6.91 14.69
CA SER A 19 -7.44 8.37 14.50
C SER A 19 -6.16 9.03 15.00
N ALA A 20 -5.51 8.44 16.02
CA ALA A 20 -4.22 8.89 16.54
C ALA A 20 -3.03 8.64 15.61
N ASP A 21 -3.19 7.87 14.53
CA ASP A 21 -2.14 7.65 13.54
C ASP A 21 -2.05 8.80 12.53
N VAL A 22 -3.03 9.71 12.48
CA VAL A 22 -3.06 10.85 11.55
C VAL A 22 -1.82 11.73 11.71
N ASP A 23 -1.50 12.13 12.93
CA ASP A 23 -0.38 13.04 13.20
C ASP A 23 0.98 12.43 12.80
N PRO A 24 1.36 11.22 13.25
CA PRO A 24 2.63 10.61 12.81
C PRO A 24 2.64 10.23 11.33
N TYR A 25 1.49 9.95 10.72
CA TYR A 25 1.43 9.67 9.29
C TYR A 25 1.64 10.94 8.44
N ASP A 26 1.02 12.06 8.84
CA ASP A 26 1.27 13.39 8.27
C ASP A 26 2.74 13.79 8.41
N GLU A 27 3.32 13.65 9.61
CA GLU A 27 4.71 14.04 9.85
C GLU A 27 5.72 13.24 9.02
N TYR A 28 5.51 11.92 8.86
CA TYR A 28 6.57 11.03 8.35
C TYR A 28 6.31 10.44 6.96
N CYS A 29 5.05 10.39 6.52
CA CYS A 29 4.66 9.71 5.27
C CYS A 29 4.00 10.65 4.26
N ASN A 30 3.97 11.95 4.55
CA ASN A 30 3.43 13.01 3.70
C ASN A 30 4.49 14.08 3.37
N THR A 31 5.77 13.71 3.37
CA THR A 31 6.88 14.61 3.00
C THR A 31 7.07 14.63 1.47
N ASP A 32 7.73 15.67 0.95
CA ASP A 32 8.03 15.78 -0.48
C ASP A 32 8.78 14.54 -1.02
N GLU A 33 9.72 13.98 -0.26
CA GLU A 33 10.47 12.80 -0.68
C GLU A 33 9.57 11.55 -0.74
N VAL A 34 8.65 11.38 0.21
CA VAL A 34 7.73 10.24 0.20
C VAL A 34 6.68 10.37 -0.91
N MET A 35 6.29 11.61 -1.25
CA MET A 35 5.22 11.92 -2.18
C MET A 35 5.70 12.24 -3.61
N GLU A 36 7.02 12.20 -3.88
CA GLU A 36 7.66 12.55 -5.16
C GLU A 36 6.98 11.94 -6.41
N TYR A 37 6.52 10.69 -6.31
CA TYR A 37 5.89 9.95 -7.41
C TYR A 37 4.37 9.78 -7.25
N LEU A 38 3.76 10.61 -6.43
CA LEU A 38 2.33 10.67 -6.12
C LEU A 38 1.83 12.11 -6.39
N ASP A 39 0.68 12.49 -5.85
CA ASP A 39 0.08 13.81 -6.05
C ASP A 39 0.66 14.91 -5.14
N GLY A 40 1.87 14.72 -4.61
CA GLY A 40 2.50 15.60 -3.62
C GLY A 40 1.86 15.52 -2.22
N PRO A 41 2.39 16.28 -1.25
CA PRO A 41 1.85 16.31 0.11
C PRO A 41 0.38 16.73 0.18
N SER A 42 -0.40 15.95 0.92
CA SER A 42 -1.81 16.22 1.22
C SER A 42 -1.97 17.16 2.42
N THR A 43 -3.11 17.83 2.52
CA THR A 43 -3.47 18.55 3.74
C THR A 43 -3.81 17.57 4.87
N LYS A 44 -3.64 18.00 6.12
CA LYS A 44 -4.07 17.21 7.30
C LYS A 44 -5.56 16.84 7.29
N ARG A 45 -6.40 17.63 6.63
CA ARG A 45 -7.82 17.31 6.42
C ARG A 45 -8.00 16.14 5.45
N GLU A 46 -7.22 16.10 4.37
CA GLU A 46 -7.22 14.99 3.41
C GLU A 46 -6.73 13.71 4.04
N ILE A 47 -5.64 13.77 4.82
CA ILE A 47 -5.14 12.61 5.57
C ILE A 47 -6.20 12.06 6.52
N ARG A 48 -6.91 12.92 7.26
CA ARG A 48 -8.01 12.44 8.13
C ARG A 48 -9.11 11.72 7.35
N ARG A 49 -9.44 12.21 6.14
CA ARG A 49 -10.42 11.56 5.27
C ARG A 49 -9.90 10.22 4.74
N GLU A 50 -8.63 10.16 4.36
CA GLU A 50 -7.97 8.94 3.91
C GLU A 50 -7.96 7.86 5.00
N VAL A 51 -7.56 8.22 6.23
CA VAL A 51 -7.59 7.32 7.39
C VAL A 51 -9.00 6.80 7.69
N ALA A 52 -10.01 7.69 7.64
CA ALA A 52 -11.40 7.29 7.81
C ALA A 52 -11.88 6.36 6.68
N TRP A 53 -11.41 6.59 5.44
CA TRP A 53 -11.67 5.71 4.31
C TRP A 53 -11.05 4.33 4.52
N TYR A 54 -9.80 4.23 4.97
CA TYR A 54 -9.17 2.93 5.30
C TYR A 54 -9.95 2.18 6.38
N GLN A 55 -10.40 2.88 7.43
CA GLN A 55 -11.21 2.27 8.49
C GLN A 55 -12.54 1.73 7.95
N LYS A 56 -13.23 2.49 7.11
CA LYS A 56 -14.48 2.08 6.48
C LYS A 56 -14.27 0.91 5.50
N HIS A 57 -13.26 1.01 4.64
CA HIS A 57 -12.93 -0.02 3.65
C HIS A 57 -12.61 -1.35 4.34
N GLN A 58 -11.83 -1.30 5.42
CA GLN A 58 -11.58 -2.48 6.25
C GLN A 58 -12.86 -3.09 6.83
N ALA A 59 -13.75 -2.27 7.38
CA ALA A 59 -15.00 -2.76 7.98
C ALA A 59 -15.93 -3.40 6.93
N GLN A 60 -15.87 -2.92 5.68
CA GLN A 60 -16.72 -3.40 4.58
C GLN A 60 -16.14 -4.61 3.86
N HIS A 61 -14.81 -4.68 3.70
CA HIS A 61 -14.17 -5.65 2.80
C HIS A 61 -13.20 -6.60 3.50
N GLY A 62 -12.91 -6.38 4.79
CA GLY A 62 -11.98 -7.23 5.55
C GLY A 62 -10.50 -6.94 5.26
N HIS A 63 -10.19 -6.12 4.27
CA HIS A 63 -8.83 -5.70 3.95
C HIS A 63 -8.74 -4.21 3.58
N THR A 64 -7.56 -3.63 3.72
CA THR A 64 -7.24 -2.27 3.29
C THR A 64 -5.71 -2.08 3.24
N PHE A 65 -5.23 -0.87 2.96
CA PHE A 65 -3.84 -0.52 3.24
C PHE A 65 -3.68 -0.29 4.73
N TRP A 66 -3.03 -1.21 5.44
CA TRP A 66 -2.92 -1.16 6.89
C TRP A 66 -1.68 -0.43 7.37
N VAL A 67 -1.70 0.03 8.62
CA VAL A 67 -0.52 0.64 9.23
C VAL A 67 0.58 -0.40 9.42
N VAL A 68 1.80 -0.06 9.01
CA VAL A 68 3.02 -0.79 9.33
C VAL A 68 3.65 -0.18 10.58
N GLU A 69 3.59 -0.91 11.69
CA GLU A 69 4.14 -0.51 12.98
C GLU A 69 5.39 -1.34 13.32
N ARG A 70 6.44 -0.69 13.80
CA ARG A 70 7.62 -1.40 14.32
C ARG A 70 7.36 -1.93 15.73
N LYS A 71 7.62 -3.22 15.97
CA LYS A 71 7.33 -3.86 17.26
C LYS A 71 8.09 -3.24 18.45
N ARG A 72 9.38 -2.93 18.26
CA ARG A 72 10.28 -2.55 19.37
C ARG A 72 9.90 -1.26 20.09
N ASP A 73 9.31 -0.30 19.37
CA ASP A 73 9.06 1.06 19.85
C ASP A 73 7.70 1.61 19.40
N ARG A 74 6.88 0.77 18.75
CA ARG A 74 5.55 1.12 18.25
C ARG A 74 5.53 2.29 17.25
N ALA A 75 6.66 2.58 16.61
CA ALA A 75 6.75 3.64 15.62
C ALA A 75 5.92 3.30 14.38
N LEU A 76 5.12 4.26 13.90
CA LEU A 76 4.47 4.19 12.60
C LEU A 76 5.54 4.35 11.51
N LEU A 77 5.64 3.35 10.65
CA LEU A 77 6.58 3.35 9.53
C LEU A 77 5.92 3.75 8.21
N GLY A 78 4.58 3.70 8.14
CA GLY A 78 3.78 3.98 6.94
C GLY A 78 2.68 2.96 6.81
N PHE A 79 2.37 2.52 5.59
CA PHE A 79 1.33 1.53 5.33
C PHE A 79 1.78 0.44 4.35
N CYS A 80 1.11 -0.70 4.44
CA CYS A 80 1.13 -1.77 3.45
C CYS A 80 -0.14 -2.60 3.56
N GLY A 81 -0.71 -3.03 2.44
CA GLY A 81 -1.90 -3.87 2.44
C GLY A 81 -2.49 -4.04 1.05
N ILE A 82 -3.73 -4.53 0.98
CA ILE A 82 -4.44 -4.81 -0.27
C ILE A 82 -5.84 -4.18 -0.24
N ILE A 83 -6.26 -3.62 -1.37
CA ILE A 83 -7.63 -3.15 -1.63
C ILE A 83 -8.18 -3.82 -2.88
N ARG A 84 -9.51 -3.84 -3.02
CA ARG A 84 -10.14 -4.19 -4.31
C ARG A 84 -10.55 -2.91 -4.99
N VAL A 85 -10.20 -2.76 -6.26
CA VAL A 85 -10.44 -1.51 -7.00
C VAL A 85 -11.85 -1.53 -7.55
N TRP A 86 -12.68 -0.58 -7.12
CA TRP A 86 -14.09 -0.49 -7.55
C TRP A 86 -14.37 0.66 -8.53
N GLU A 87 -13.35 1.45 -8.86
CA GLU A 87 -13.44 2.55 -9.82
C GLU A 87 -13.76 2.00 -11.21
N ARG A 88 -14.96 2.30 -11.74
CA ARG A 88 -15.44 1.73 -13.02
C ARG A 88 -14.57 2.05 -14.23
N GLN A 89 -13.82 3.15 -14.16
CA GLN A 89 -12.94 3.59 -15.24
C GLN A 89 -11.52 3.02 -15.11
N SER A 90 -11.19 2.39 -13.97
CA SER A 90 -9.87 1.82 -13.75
C SER A 90 -9.69 0.53 -14.56
N PRO A 91 -8.51 0.29 -15.17
CA PRO A 91 -8.16 -0.99 -15.76
C PRO A 91 -8.14 -2.13 -14.74
N LEU A 92 -8.09 -1.81 -13.45
CA LEU A 92 -8.12 -2.75 -12.35
C LEU A 92 -9.51 -2.92 -11.75
N HIS A 93 -10.57 -2.43 -12.38
CA HIS A 93 -11.92 -2.62 -11.85
C HIS A 93 -12.21 -4.09 -11.55
N GLY A 94 -12.49 -4.39 -10.28
CA GLY A 94 -12.74 -5.73 -9.75
C GLY A 94 -11.47 -6.47 -9.29
N GLU A 95 -10.28 -6.02 -9.66
CA GLU A 95 -8.99 -6.64 -9.32
C GLU A 95 -8.46 -6.20 -7.96
N LEU A 96 -7.56 -7.00 -7.38
CA LEU A 96 -6.84 -6.65 -6.16
C LEU A 96 -5.64 -5.74 -6.47
N GLU A 97 -5.42 -4.76 -5.61
CA GLU A 97 -4.25 -3.90 -5.63
C GLU A 97 -3.50 -3.98 -4.31
N ILE A 98 -2.19 -4.26 -4.38
CA ILE A 98 -1.26 -4.11 -3.27
C ILE A 98 -0.60 -2.73 -3.31
N GLY A 99 -0.49 -2.10 -2.14
CA GLY A 99 0.16 -0.81 -1.96
C GLY A 99 1.15 -0.84 -0.79
N TRP A 100 2.18 0.01 -0.88
CA TRP A 100 3.11 0.26 0.21
C TRP A 100 3.59 1.71 0.19
N ARG A 101 3.76 2.28 1.38
CA ARG A 101 4.42 3.57 1.60
C ARG A 101 5.17 3.49 2.91
N ILE A 102 6.46 3.84 2.92
CA ILE A 102 7.29 3.85 4.13
C ILE A 102 7.91 5.24 4.27
N ARG A 103 8.02 5.75 5.50
CA ARG A 103 8.72 6.99 5.84
C ARG A 103 10.17 6.99 5.35
N ALA A 104 10.62 8.12 4.81
CA ALA A 104 11.90 8.24 4.08
C ALA A 104 13.12 7.83 4.93
N ASP A 105 13.16 8.27 6.19
CA ASP A 105 14.22 7.95 7.17
C ASP A 105 14.28 6.47 7.60
N LYS A 106 13.42 5.61 7.04
CA LYS A 106 13.40 4.16 7.27
C LYS A 106 13.49 3.35 5.98
N TRP A 107 13.74 3.99 4.83
CA TRP A 107 14.07 3.31 3.59
C TRP A 107 15.36 2.49 3.69
N ARG A 108 15.53 1.52 2.77
CA ARG A 108 16.70 0.61 2.71
C ARG A 108 16.97 -0.27 3.94
N HIS A 109 16.10 -0.23 4.95
CA HIS A 109 16.14 -1.14 6.10
C HIS A 109 15.35 -2.45 5.87
N GLY A 110 14.78 -2.64 4.67
CA GLY A 110 14.02 -3.83 4.29
C GLY A 110 12.59 -3.90 4.85
N TYR A 111 12.08 -2.83 5.45
CA TYR A 111 10.73 -2.83 6.04
C TYR A 111 9.62 -2.98 5.01
N ALA A 112 9.72 -2.31 3.86
CA ALA A 112 8.72 -2.43 2.80
C ALA A 112 8.63 -3.87 2.27
N PHE A 113 9.78 -4.51 2.04
CA PHE A 113 9.83 -5.91 1.62
C PHE A 113 9.24 -6.85 2.68
N GLU A 114 9.65 -6.70 3.94
CA GLU A 114 9.11 -7.54 5.02
C GLU A 114 7.60 -7.39 5.20
N ALA A 115 7.07 -6.16 5.12
CA ALA A 115 5.63 -5.92 5.23
C ALA A 115 4.88 -6.47 4.03
N ALA A 116 5.33 -6.17 2.80
CA ALA A 116 4.67 -6.59 1.57
C ALA A 116 4.71 -8.11 1.37
N SER A 117 5.81 -8.79 1.70
CA SER A 117 5.86 -10.26 1.68
C SER A 117 4.82 -10.86 2.61
N ALA A 118 4.73 -10.39 3.85
CA ALA A 118 3.75 -10.92 4.80
C ALA A 118 2.29 -10.59 4.40
N VAL A 119 2.05 -9.44 3.77
CA VAL A 119 0.73 -9.08 3.21
C VAL A 119 0.37 -9.98 2.03
N ILE A 120 1.33 -10.32 1.16
CA ILE A 120 1.12 -11.28 0.07
C ILE A 120 0.79 -12.65 0.66
N ASP A 121 1.58 -13.16 1.60
CA ASP A 121 1.30 -14.44 2.27
C ASP A 121 -0.12 -14.42 2.85
N TRP A 122 -0.49 -13.37 3.58
CA TRP A 122 -1.85 -13.22 4.11
C TRP A 122 -2.91 -13.26 3.01
N ALA A 123 -2.66 -12.66 1.85
CA ALA A 123 -3.59 -12.62 0.73
C ALA A 123 -3.73 -13.97 0.05
N GLU A 124 -2.66 -14.75 -0.10
CA GLU A 124 -2.72 -16.12 -0.63
C GLU A 124 -3.66 -16.99 0.22
N TRP A 125 -3.63 -16.81 1.54
CA TRP A 125 -4.52 -17.54 2.45
C TRP A 125 -5.96 -17.03 2.48
N GLN A 126 -6.18 -15.71 2.38
CA GLN A 126 -7.51 -15.11 2.57
C GLN A 126 -8.27 -14.87 1.26
N LEU A 127 -7.54 -14.75 0.15
CA LEU A 127 -8.04 -14.40 -1.18
C LEU A 127 -7.37 -15.32 -2.23
N PRO A 128 -7.51 -16.65 -2.10
CA PRO A 128 -6.86 -17.60 -2.99
C PRO A 128 -7.34 -17.42 -4.44
N ASP A 129 -6.49 -17.82 -5.40
CA ASP A 129 -6.74 -17.81 -6.85
C ASP A 129 -6.88 -16.43 -7.52
N GLU A 130 -6.84 -15.34 -6.76
CA GLU A 130 -6.89 -13.97 -7.25
C GLU A 130 -5.55 -13.52 -7.87
N VAL A 131 -5.60 -12.40 -8.60
CA VAL A 131 -4.39 -11.72 -9.10
C VAL A 131 -4.28 -10.38 -8.39
N VAL A 132 -3.15 -10.14 -7.74
CA VAL A 132 -2.85 -8.87 -7.12
C VAL A 132 -1.95 -8.03 -8.00
N TYR A 133 -2.29 -6.75 -8.17
CA TYR A 133 -1.58 -5.78 -8.98
C TYR A 133 -0.93 -4.70 -8.13
N ALA A 134 0.17 -4.13 -8.62
CA ALA A 134 0.74 -2.89 -8.10
C ALA A 134 0.82 -1.87 -9.22
N ARG A 135 0.26 -0.67 -9.02
CA ARG A 135 0.43 0.48 -9.92
C ARG A 135 1.57 1.34 -9.38
N ILE A 136 2.62 1.53 -10.19
CA ILE A 136 3.84 2.21 -9.77
C ILE A 136 4.23 3.22 -10.84
N HIS A 137 4.57 4.45 -10.45
CA HIS A 137 5.09 5.45 -11.38
C HIS A 137 6.32 4.92 -12.15
N GLN A 138 6.38 5.19 -13.46
CA GLN A 138 7.34 4.63 -14.40
C GLN A 138 8.80 4.98 -14.07
N ASP A 139 8.99 6.07 -13.32
CA ASP A 139 10.30 6.57 -12.88
C ASP A 139 10.64 6.13 -11.44
N ASN A 140 9.69 5.53 -10.71
CA ASN A 140 9.92 5.03 -9.35
C ASN A 140 10.67 3.68 -9.37
N ALA A 141 11.97 3.75 -9.64
CA ALA A 141 12.86 2.59 -9.71
C ALA A 141 12.91 1.78 -8.40
N ALA A 142 12.75 2.44 -7.25
CA ALA A 142 12.75 1.78 -5.94
C ALA A 142 11.55 0.85 -5.77
N SER A 143 10.33 1.32 -6.06
CA SER A 143 9.12 0.47 -6.01
C SER A 143 9.15 -0.61 -7.10
N HIS A 144 9.70 -0.34 -8.28
CA HIS A 144 9.92 -1.41 -9.28
C HIS A 144 10.86 -2.51 -8.79
N GLY A 145 11.95 -2.13 -8.10
CA GLY A 145 12.87 -3.09 -7.50
C GLY A 145 12.18 -3.94 -6.44
N LEU A 146 11.33 -3.33 -5.61
CA LEU A 146 10.55 -4.04 -4.61
C LEU A 146 9.53 -5.00 -5.25
N ALA A 147 8.73 -4.54 -6.22
CA ALA A 147 7.75 -5.38 -6.91
C ALA A 147 8.40 -6.63 -7.52
N ARG A 148 9.55 -6.48 -8.20
CA ARG A 148 10.31 -7.63 -8.74
C ARG A 148 10.83 -8.55 -7.63
N LYS A 149 11.31 -7.99 -6.52
CA LYS A 149 11.81 -8.77 -5.38
C LYS A 149 10.70 -9.59 -4.71
N LEU A 150 9.46 -9.09 -4.74
CA LEU A 150 8.25 -9.80 -4.29
C LEU A 150 7.76 -10.86 -5.29
N GLY A 151 8.47 -11.10 -6.39
CA GLY A 151 8.06 -12.05 -7.42
C GLY A 151 7.01 -11.51 -8.40
N MET A 152 6.60 -10.24 -8.26
CA MET A 152 5.65 -9.64 -9.20
C MET A 152 6.30 -9.45 -10.56
N ARG A 153 5.57 -9.80 -11.61
CA ARG A 153 5.98 -9.65 -13.01
C ARG A 153 5.31 -8.43 -13.61
N ARG A 154 5.99 -7.73 -14.52
CA ARG A 154 5.36 -6.65 -15.29
C ARG A 154 4.14 -7.22 -16.02
N ALA A 155 2.97 -6.65 -15.77
CA ALA A 155 1.77 -7.02 -16.52
C ALA A 155 2.02 -6.66 -18.00
N ARG A 156 1.62 -7.52 -18.94
CA ARG A 156 1.44 -7.08 -20.32
C ARG A 156 0.43 -5.94 -20.29
N ALA A 157 0.58 -4.94 -21.16
CA ALA A 157 -0.32 -3.79 -21.19
C ALA A 157 -1.76 -4.31 -21.07
N MET A 158 -2.41 -4.03 -19.93
CA MET A 158 -3.85 -4.10 -19.90
C MET A 158 -4.26 -2.91 -20.74
N GLU A 159 -4.53 -3.17 -22.01
CA GLU A 159 -5.04 -2.16 -22.91
C GLU A 159 -6.39 -1.71 -22.37
N ALA A 160 -6.38 -0.63 -21.59
CA ALA A 160 -7.57 0.10 -21.24
C ALA A 160 -7.43 1.56 -21.66
N ARG A 161 -8.59 2.12 -21.97
CA ARG A 161 -8.77 3.32 -22.76
C ARG A 161 -8.27 4.57 -22.05
N ARG A 162 -7.24 5.17 -22.65
CA ARG A 162 -6.95 6.62 -22.77
C ARG A 162 -7.29 7.49 -21.54
N GLY A 163 -6.28 7.72 -20.70
CA GLY A 163 -6.03 8.96 -19.97
C GLY A 163 -4.54 9.32 -20.03
N ALA A 164 -4.17 10.60 -19.93
CA ALA A 164 -2.77 11.04 -19.96
C ALA A 164 -2.00 10.65 -18.67
N GLU A 165 -2.69 10.58 -17.52
CA GLU A 165 -2.15 10.15 -16.22
C GLU A 165 -1.76 8.67 -16.18
N GLU A 166 -2.40 7.82 -16.99
CA GLU A 166 -2.11 6.39 -17.01
C GLU A 166 -0.83 6.04 -17.77
N ARG A 167 -0.32 6.98 -18.58
CA ARG A 167 0.92 6.80 -19.36
C ARG A 167 2.17 6.80 -18.50
N SER A 168 2.10 7.34 -17.29
CA SER A 168 3.22 7.35 -16.35
C SER A 168 3.19 6.19 -15.37
N LEU A 169 2.21 5.29 -15.40
CA LEU A 169 2.14 4.14 -14.51
C LEU A 169 2.58 2.85 -15.19
N ARG A 170 3.31 2.02 -14.45
CA ARG A 170 3.65 0.65 -14.81
C ARG A 170 2.94 -0.29 -13.85
N MET A 171 2.37 -1.34 -14.43
CA MET A 171 1.63 -2.35 -13.68
C MET A 171 2.48 -3.60 -13.48
N PHE A 172 2.48 -4.10 -12.25
CA PHE A 172 3.08 -5.36 -11.86
C PHE A 172 1.97 -6.27 -11.33
N ARG A 173 2.08 -7.57 -11.54
CA ARG A 173 1.10 -8.56 -11.09
C ARG A 173 1.76 -9.77 -10.48
N LEU A 174 1.07 -10.36 -9.51
CA LEU A 174 1.37 -11.65 -8.92
C LEU A 174 0.07 -12.44 -8.82
N ARG A 175 0.10 -13.72 -9.17
CA ARG A 175 -1.01 -14.62 -8.89
C ARG A 175 -0.81 -15.14 -7.47
N LEU A 176 -1.84 -14.96 -6.63
CA LEU A 176 -1.90 -15.47 -5.27
C LEU A 176 -2.16 -16.98 -5.28
#